data_AF-A0A6S8E935-F1
#
_entry.id   AF-A0A6S8E935-F1
#
_cell.length_a   1.000
_cell.length_b   1.000
_cell.length_c   1.000
_cell.angle_alpha   90.00
_cell.angle_beta   90.00
_cell.angle_gamma   90.00
#
_symmetry.space_group_name_H-M   'P 1'
#
loop_
_entity.id
_entity.type
_entity.pdbx_description
1 polymer ?
#
loop_
_entity_poly.entity_id
_entity_poly.type
_entity_poly.pdbx_seq_one_letter_code
_entity_poly.pdbx_strand_id
1 'polypeptide(L)'
;MRAKLTKAVSELEARLAEAQALSLRHALVSKSKSVSYESWADYALSRGINDWLHQGGGEEKELRQRVLSKLLSYPLTLARNLNHNAFNLEYKDSLEIHVVGARAEATLPPIYWNEIFTTRYPAKTVNLVFIGPQVNVALDGKQKLFGDCLQMEFRRKLYEETSLSTPDVFYLCNSGIGNEFENGYWQKTFQQKLLNSNSVGLFTSFNKSDFEADRRAIKSLNWGKDIGFEENNPMRSLWEARDQQNNVVHSNHSSLIVSFKT
;
A
#
# COMPACT_ATOMS: atom_id res chain seq x y z
N MET A 1 -25.19 7.90 -9.68
CA MET A 1 -23.98 7.47 -8.97
C MET A 1 -22.75 7.29 -9.89
N ARG A 2 -22.80 6.43 -10.92
CA ARG A 2 -21.64 6.17 -11.81
C ARG A 2 -21.02 7.42 -12.45
N ALA A 3 -21.82 8.34 -13.00
CA ALA A 3 -21.31 9.58 -13.59
C ALA A 3 -20.60 10.49 -12.57
N LYS A 4 -21.14 10.61 -11.35
CA LYS A 4 -20.51 11.37 -10.25
C LYS A 4 -19.16 10.76 -9.87
N LEU A 5 -19.08 9.42 -9.82
CA LEU A 5 -17.84 8.70 -9.53
C LEU A 5 -16.78 8.92 -10.61
N THR A 6 -17.13 8.75 -11.89
CA THR A 6 -16.20 8.98 -13.01
C THR A 6 -15.66 10.40 -13.01
N LYS A 7 -16.53 11.39 -12.76
CA LYS A 7 -16.12 12.80 -12.64
C LYS A 7 -15.16 13.00 -11.47
N ALA A 8 -15.47 12.50 -10.29
CA ALA A 8 -14.62 12.64 -9.10
C ALA A 8 -13.24 12.00 -9.28
N VAL A 9 -13.15 10.83 -9.93
CA VAL A 9 -11.88 10.18 -10.27
C VAL A 9 -11.06 11.04 -11.23
N SER A 10 -11.68 11.53 -12.31
CA SER A 10 -10.98 12.34 -13.32
C SER A 10 -10.45 13.65 -12.73
N GLU A 11 -11.22 14.31 -11.86
CA GLU A 11 -10.79 15.51 -11.15
C GLU A 11 -9.62 15.24 -10.19
N LEU A 12 -9.67 14.10 -9.47
CA LEU A 12 -8.60 13.69 -8.57
C LEU A 12 -7.31 13.43 -9.33
N GLU A 13 -7.37 12.69 -10.44
CA GLU A 13 -6.21 12.38 -11.29
C GLU A 13 -5.54 13.65 -11.81
N ALA A 14 -6.32 14.61 -12.29
CA ALA A 14 -5.80 15.90 -12.75
C ALA A 14 -5.05 16.66 -11.63
N ARG A 15 -5.63 16.69 -10.42
CA ARG A 15 -5.03 17.37 -9.26
C ARG A 15 -3.79 16.65 -8.73
N LEU A 16 -3.79 15.32 -8.70
CA LEU A 16 -2.61 14.56 -8.31
C LEU A 16 -1.47 14.77 -9.30
N ALA A 17 -1.75 14.78 -10.60
CA ALA A 17 -0.74 15.07 -11.61
C ALA A 17 -0.11 16.47 -11.41
N GLU A 18 -0.93 17.48 -11.14
CA GLU A 18 -0.46 18.85 -10.83
C GLU A 18 0.37 18.89 -9.55
N ALA A 19 -0.13 18.30 -8.46
CA ALA A 19 0.54 18.27 -7.17
C ALA A 19 1.87 17.49 -7.22
N GLN A 20 1.93 16.38 -7.96
CA GLN A 20 3.14 15.59 -8.14
C GLN A 20 4.18 16.32 -8.97
N ALA A 21 3.77 17.03 -10.04
CA ALA A 21 4.67 17.88 -10.80
C ALA A 21 5.30 19.00 -9.94
N LEU A 22 4.52 19.56 -9.00
CA LEU A 22 5.01 20.54 -8.03
C LEU A 22 5.93 19.90 -6.97
N SER A 23 5.56 18.72 -6.46
CA SER A 23 6.30 18.00 -5.42
C SER A 23 7.65 17.48 -5.92
N LEU A 24 7.73 16.99 -7.16
CA LEU A 24 9.01 16.57 -7.75
C LEU A 24 9.99 17.75 -7.84
N ARG A 25 9.48 18.94 -8.21
CA ARG A 25 10.29 20.17 -8.27
C ARG A 25 10.80 20.59 -6.88
N HIS A 26 10.01 20.41 -5.82
CA HIS A 26 10.42 20.75 -4.45
C HIS A 26 11.33 19.70 -3.78
N ALA A 27 11.09 18.41 -4.04
CA ALA A 27 11.91 17.31 -3.52
C ALA A 27 13.34 17.34 -4.08
N LEU A 28 13.50 17.79 -5.34
CA LEU A 28 14.81 18.00 -5.96
C LEU A 28 15.58 19.22 -5.41
N VAL A 29 14.88 20.17 -4.77
CA VAL A 29 15.45 21.45 -4.33
C VAL A 29 15.68 21.52 -2.82
N SER A 30 15.00 20.70 -2.03
CA SER A 30 15.09 20.78 -0.56
C SER A 30 15.39 19.44 0.09
N LYS A 31 16.39 19.43 0.98
CA LYS A 31 16.55 18.40 2.05
C LYS A 31 15.41 18.51 3.08
N SER A 32 14.17 18.78 2.65
CA SER A 32 13.08 19.12 3.56
C SER A 32 12.68 17.94 4.43
N LYS A 33 12.22 18.26 5.65
CA LYS A 33 11.70 17.32 6.65
C LYS A 33 10.75 16.31 6.01
N SER A 34 10.87 15.05 6.43
CA SER A 34 9.92 13.99 6.11
C SER A 34 8.50 14.44 6.41
N VAL A 35 7.66 14.51 5.39
CA VAL A 35 6.23 14.64 5.61
C VAL A 35 5.73 13.25 5.98
N SER A 36 5.31 13.08 7.23
CA SER A 36 4.50 11.94 7.65
C SER A 36 3.04 12.38 7.64
N TYR A 37 2.20 11.67 6.91
CA TYR A 37 0.76 11.95 6.90
C TYR A 37 0.12 11.25 8.09
N GLU A 38 -0.26 12.02 9.11
CA GLU A 38 -0.93 11.51 10.31
C GLU A 38 -2.45 11.35 10.13
N SER A 39 -3.01 11.88 9.04
CA SER A 39 -4.43 11.74 8.70
C SER A 39 -4.71 12.08 7.23
N TRP A 40 -5.91 11.73 6.75
CA TRP A 40 -6.41 12.18 5.44
C TRP A 40 -6.47 13.71 5.32
N ALA A 41 -6.70 14.43 6.43
CA ALA A 41 -6.72 15.89 6.44
C ALA A 41 -5.31 16.45 6.21
N ASP A 42 -4.30 15.91 6.88
CA ASP A 42 -2.90 16.31 6.70
C ASP A 42 -2.44 16.05 5.26
N TYR A 43 -2.81 14.89 4.72
CA TYR A 43 -2.55 14.55 3.33
C TYR A 43 -3.18 15.58 2.38
N ALA A 44 -4.48 15.87 2.55
CA ALA A 44 -5.20 16.78 1.69
C ALA A 44 -4.65 18.22 1.71
N LEU A 45 -4.28 18.69 2.90
CA LEU A 45 -3.63 19.99 3.08
C LEU A 45 -2.27 20.02 2.37
N SER A 46 -1.44 19.00 2.58
CA SER A 46 -0.10 18.92 1.97
C SER A 46 -0.13 18.87 0.44
N ARG A 47 -1.20 18.33 -0.14
CA ARG A 47 -1.41 18.21 -1.59
C ARG A 47 -2.16 19.39 -2.19
N GLY A 48 -2.60 20.35 -1.38
CA GLY A 48 -3.42 21.47 -1.86
C GLY A 48 -4.77 21.02 -2.42
N ILE A 49 -5.27 19.85 -2.02
CA ILE A 49 -6.57 19.31 -2.45
C ILE A 49 -7.65 19.46 -1.38
N ASN A 50 -7.35 20.10 -0.25
CA ASN A 50 -8.28 20.31 0.85
C ASN A 50 -9.56 21.03 0.37
N ASP A 51 -9.42 22.10 -0.40
CA ASP A 51 -10.58 22.83 -0.92
C ASP A 51 -11.44 21.93 -1.82
N TRP A 52 -10.83 21.09 -2.65
CA TRP A 52 -11.57 20.12 -3.48
C TRP A 52 -12.32 19.09 -2.64
N LEU A 53 -11.74 18.61 -1.54
CA LEU A 53 -12.44 17.71 -0.62
C LEU A 53 -13.64 18.39 0.06
N HIS A 54 -13.57 19.70 0.30
CA HIS A 54 -14.59 20.45 1.04
C HIS A 54 -15.59 21.23 0.18
N GLN A 55 -15.42 21.27 -1.14
CA GLN A 55 -16.36 21.89 -2.08
C GLN A 55 -17.69 21.13 -2.17
N GLY A 56 -18.81 21.83 -2.37
CA GLY A 56 -20.13 21.21 -2.62
C GLY A 56 -20.87 20.80 -1.35
N GLY A 57 -21.92 19.98 -1.50
CA GLY A 57 -22.76 19.49 -0.39
C GLY A 57 -22.14 18.31 0.37
N GLY A 58 -22.73 17.94 1.53
CA GLY A 58 -22.20 16.88 2.41
C GLY A 58 -21.97 15.53 1.72
N GLU A 59 -22.92 15.07 0.90
CA GLU A 59 -22.80 13.81 0.16
C GLU A 59 -21.63 13.82 -0.85
N GLU A 60 -21.37 14.96 -1.50
CA GLU A 60 -20.29 15.08 -2.49
C GLU A 60 -18.92 15.09 -1.81
N LYS A 61 -18.80 15.78 -0.67
CA LYS A 61 -17.61 15.76 0.18
C LYS A 61 -17.28 14.34 0.63
N GLU A 62 -18.26 13.61 1.15
CA GLU A 62 -18.07 12.22 1.58
C GLU A 62 -17.66 11.31 0.42
N LEU A 63 -18.28 11.48 -0.75
CA LEU A 63 -17.91 10.71 -1.94
C LEU A 63 -16.46 10.95 -2.34
N ARG A 64 -16.00 12.21 -2.37
CA ARG A 64 -14.60 12.53 -2.72
C ARG A 64 -13.62 11.94 -1.72
N GLN A 65 -13.92 12.01 -0.43
CA GLN A 65 -13.10 11.38 0.61
C GLN A 65 -13.04 9.85 0.47
N ARG A 66 -14.17 9.20 0.20
CA ARG A 66 -14.24 7.75 -0.05
C ARG A 66 -13.48 7.35 -1.32
N VAL A 67 -13.55 8.13 -2.38
CA VAL A 67 -12.81 7.88 -3.63
C VAL A 67 -11.31 8.04 -3.42
N LEU A 68 -10.90 9.17 -2.84
CA LEU A 68 -9.50 9.45 -2.52
C LEU A 68 -8.90 8.33 -1.69
N SER A 69 -9.55 8.01 -0.58
CA SER A 69 -9.06 6.99 0.34
C SER A 69 -9.03 5.60 -0.28
N LYS A 70 -10.02 5.22 -1.09
CA LYS A 70 -10.00 3.93 -1.80
C LYS A 70 -8.80 3.76 -2.73
N LEU A 71 -8.40 4.83 -3.44
CA LEU A 71 -7.31 4.78 -4.42
C LEU A 71 -5.93 4.88 -3.77
N LEU A 72 -5.82 5.64 -2.68
CA LEU A 72 -4.53 5.99 -2.08
C LEU A 72 -4.22 5.28 -0.78
N SER A 73 -5.17 4.52 -0.21
CA SER A 73 -4.98 3.88 1.10
C SER A 73 -3.72 3.02 1.15
N TYR A 74 -3.52 2.09 0.21
CA TYR A 74 -2.31 1.25 0.22
C TYR A 74 -1.02 1.97 -0.15
N PRO A 75 -0.96 2.78 -1.24
CA PRO A 75 0.24 3.56 -1.53
C PRO A 75 0.69 4.43 -0.36
N LEU A 76 -0.24 5.12 0.31
CA LEU A 76 0.10 5.99 1.44
C LEU A 76 0.43 5.22 2.72
N THR A 77 -0.21 4.07 2.98
CA THR A 77 0.21 3.20 4.08
C THR A 77 1.63 2.69 3.87
N LEU A 78 1.97 2.27 2.64
CA LEU A 78 3.33 1.88 2.31
C LEU A 78 4.31 3.05 2.48
N ALA A 79 4.01 4.21 1.89
CA ALA A 79 4.84 5.42 1.99
C ALA A 79 5.10 5.87 3.43
N ARG A 80 4.07 5.82 4.29
CA ARG A 80 4.16 6.15 5.72
C ARG A 80 5.07 5.16 6.44
N ASN A 81 4.85 3.86 6.24
CA ASN A 81 5.57 2.81 6.96
C ASN A 81 7.03 2.66 6.51
N LEU A 82 7.35 2.90 5.24
CA LEU A 82 8.74 2.87 4.75
C LEU A 82 9.65 3.88 5.47
N ASN A 83 9.09 4.95 6.01
CA ASN A 83 9.82 5.95 6.79
C ASN A 83 9.77 5.71 8.29
N HIS A 84 9.00 4.72 8.73
CA HIS A 84 8.91 4.38 10.12
C HIS A 84 10.23 3.77 10.56
N ASN A 85 10.76 4.19 11.72
CA ASN A 85 12.05 3.72 12.23
C ASN A 85 12.12 2.18 12.36
N ALA A 86 10.97 1.51 12.50
CA ALA A 86 10.90 0.05 12.54
C ALA A 86 11.45 -0.62 11.26
N PHE A 87 11.31 0.01 10.09
CA PHE A 87 11.84 -0.54 8.84
C PHE A 87 13.37 -0.52 8.81
N ASN A 88 14.01 0.44 9.50
CA ASN A 88 15.47 0.64 9.55
C ASN A 88 16.14 0.43 8.17
N LEU A 89 15.52 0.97 7.12
CA LEU A 89 16.06 0.88 5.77
C LEU A 89 17.17 1.92 5.61
N GLU A 90 18.38 1.45 5.33
CA GLU A 90 19.47 2.31 4.89
C GLU A 90 19.13 2.91 3.53
N TYR A 91 19.74 4.06 3.22
CA TYR A 91 19.59 4.66 1.90
C TYR A 91 20.20 3.75 0.83
N LYS A 92 19.46 3.48 -0.24
CA LYS A 92 19.89 2.63 -1.36
C LYS A 92 19.69 3.33 -2.69
N ASP A 93 20.41 2.88 -3.72
CA ASP A 93 20.14 3.37 -5.08
C ASP A 93 18.77 2.89 -5.56
N SER A 94 18.43 1.62 -5.31
CA SER A 94 17.14 1.03 -5.65
C SER A 94 16.59 0.22 -4.47
N LEU A 95 15.29 0.36 -4.21
CA LEU A 95 14.56 -0.51 -3.28
C LEU A 95 13.63 -1.45 -4.05
N GLU A 96 13.65 -2.72 -3.70
CA GLU A 96 12.76 -3.74 -4.27
C GLU A 96 11.64 -4.09 -3.28
N ILE A 97 10.39 -3.88 -3.69
CA ILE A 97 9.19 -4.17 -2.90
C ILE A 97 8.32 -5.18 -3.65
N HIS A 98 8.09 -6.33 -3.04
CA HIS A 98 7.19 -7.34 -3.59
C HIS A 98 5.82 -7.25 -2.93
N VAL A 99 4.81 -6.88 -3.73
CA VAL A 99 3.40 -6.84 -3.30
C VAL A 99 2.79 -8.22 -3.51
N VAL A 100 2.72 -9.02 -2.44
CA VAL A 100 2.29 -10.42 -2.47
C VAL A 100 0.79 -10.52 -2.21
N GLY A 101 0.10 -11.35 -2.98
CA GLY A 101 -1.36 -11.45 -2.94
C GLY A 101 -2.05 -10.28 -3.64
N ALA A 102 -1.38 -9.66 -4.63
CA ALA A 102 -1.89 -8.48 -5.31
C ALA A 102 -3.23 -8.76 -6.04
N ARG A 103 -4.26 -7.97 -5.71
CA ARG A 103 -5.62 -8.07 -6.28
C ARG A 103 -6.00 -6.74 -6.93
N ALA A 104 -6.93 -6.00 -6.33
CA ALA A 104 -7.38 -4.71 -6.83
C ALA A 104 -6.22 -3.69 -6.88
N GLU A 105 -5.26 -3.82 -5.98
CA GLU A 105 -4.06 -2.99 -5.87
C GLU A 105 -3.20 -3.06 -7.15
N ALA A 106 -3.14 -4.24 -7.79
CA ALA A 106 -2.43 -4.45 -9.04
C ALA A 106 -3.09 -3.75 -10.24
N THR A 107 -4.34 -3.31 -10.09
CA THR A 107 -5.08 -2.64 -11.16
C THR A 107 -4.98 -1.12 -11.09
N LEU A 108 -4.41 -0.58 -10.00
CA LEU A 108 -4.22 0.85 -9.83
C LEU A 108 -3.19 1.40 -10.85
N PRO A 109 -3.51 2.51 -11.53
CA PRO A 109 -2.56 3.26 -12.34
C PRO A 109 -1.30 3.68 -11.56
N PRO A 110 -0.13 3.76 -12.23
CA PRO A 110 1.14 4.15 -11.59
C PRO A 110 1.12 5.50 -10.86
N ILE A 111 0.29 6.45 -11.33
CA ILE A 111 0.16 7.78 -10.71
C ILE A 111 -0.21 7.71 -9.23
N TYR A 112 -0.97 6.70 -8.80
CA TYR A 112 -1.34 6.53 -7.39
C TYR A 112 -0.19 5.95 -6.56
N TRP A 113 0.62 5.08 -7.17
CA TRP A 113 1.80 4.48 -6.52
C TRP A 113 2.98 5.45 -6.42
N ASN A 114 3.01 6.50 -7.25
CA ASN A 114 3.98 7.59 -7.13
C ASN A 114 3.89 8.33 -5.78
N GLU A 115 2.78 8.16 -5.04
CA GLU A 115 2.67 8.70 -3.68
C GLU A 115 3.70 8.11 -2.70
N ILE A 116 4.37 6.99 -3.03
CA ILE A 116 5.49 6.45 -2.23
C ILE A 116 6.61 7.49 -2.04
N PHE A 117 6.88 8.33 -3.04
CA PHE A 117 7.97 9.32 -3.00
C PHE A 117 7.63 10.59 -2.22
N THR A 118 6.41 10.68 -1.71
CA THR A 118 5.92 11.93 -1.14
C THR A 118 6.29 12.12 0.32
N THR A 119 6.79 11.04 0.92
CA THR A 119 7.36 11.00 2.25
C THR A 119 8.90 10.80 2.08
N ARG A 120 9.71 11.02 3.13
CA ARG A 120 11.18 10.92 3.03
C ARG A 120 11.64 9.50 2.76
N TYR A 121 11.79 9.17 1.49
CA TYR A 121 12.02 7.82 1.05
C TYR A 121 13.53 7.46 0.96
N PRO A 122 13.96 6.26 1.39
CA PRO A 122 15.37 5.88 1.42
C PRO A 122 15.91 5.32 0.09
N ALA A 123 15.37 5.67 -1.08
CA ALA A 123 16.02 5.30 -2.33
C ALA A 123 15.79 6.26 -3.50
N LYS A 124 16.64 6.17 -4.54
CA LYS A 124 16.47 6.93 -5.79
C LYS A 124 15.37 6.32 -6.65
N THR A 125 15.32 4.99 -6.70
CA THR A 125 14.35 4.24 -7.49
C THR A 125 13.62 3.20 -6.65
N VAL A 126 12.38 2.89 -7.06
CA VAL A 126 11.49 1.91 -6.43
C VAL A 126 10.98 0.95 -7.47
N ASN A 127 11.21 -0.33 -7.22
CA ASN A 127 10.69 -1.41 -8.04
C ASN A 127 9.57 -2.10 -7.27
N LEU A 128 8.34 -1.90 -7.71
CA LEU A 128 7.16 -2.61 -7.20
C LEU A 128 6.88 -3.83 -8.07
N VAL A 129 6.91 -5.02 -7.48
CA VAL A 129 6.53 -6.25 -8.18
C VAL A 129 5.23 -6.78 -7.60
N PHE A 130 4.14 -6.69 -8.37
CA PHE A 130 2.81 -7.15 -8.00
C PHE A 130 2.65 -8.61 -8.34
N ILE A 131 2.46 -9.45 -7.33
CA ILE A 131 2.48 -10.91 -7.46
C ILE A 131 1.19 -11.48 -6.89
N GLY A 132 0.43 -12.19 -7.73
CA GLY A 132 -0.76 -12.90 -7.29
C GLY A 132 -1.58 -13.48 -8.43
N PRO A 133 -2.35 -14.56 -8.19
CA PRO A 133 -3.16 -15.19 -9.23
C PRO A 133 -4.32 -14.29 -9.70
N GLN A 134 -4.70 -13.30 -8.89
CA GLN A 134 -5.71 -12.28 -9.24
C GLN A 134 -5.14 -11.05 -9.96
N VAL A 135 -3.83 -10.99 -10.22
CA VAL A 135 -3.26 -9.96 -11.09
C VAL A 135 -3.95 -10.03 -12.45
N ASN A 136 -4.33 -8.87 -12.98
CA ASN A 136 -5.03 -8.79 -14.25
C ASN A 136 -4.23 -9.45 -15.37
N VAL A 137 -4.84 -10.36 -16.13
CA VAL A 137 -4.21 -11.06 -17.27
C VAL A 137 -3.62 -10.09 -18.28
N ALA A 138 -4.28 -8.94 -18.50
CA ALA A 138 -3.77 -7.91 -19.40
C ALA A 138 -2.53 -7.17 -18.88
N LEU A 139 -2.14 -7.37 -17.61
CA LEU A 139 -0.93 -6.81 -17.02
C LEU A 139 0.18 -7.84 -16.84
N ASP A 140 -0.12 -9.14 -16.90
CA ASP A 140 0.87 -10.18 -16.65
C ASP A 140 2.11 -10.07 -17.55
N GLY A 141 3.29 -10.11 -16.94
CA GLY A 141 4.58 -9.94 -17.61
C GLY A 141 4.87 -8.52 -18.09
N LYS A 142 3.97 -7.56 -17.88
CA LYS A 142 4.20 -6.16 -18.27
C LYS A 142 5.02 -5.44 -17.21
N GLN A 143 5.76 -4.45 -17.70
CA GLN A 143 6.41 -3.44 -16.88
C GLN A 143 5.86 -2.07 -17.25
N LYS A 144 5.67 -1.21 -16.25
CA LYS A 144 5.28 0.19 -16.41
C LYS A 144 6.31 1.05 -15.70
N LEU A 145 6.82 2.05 -16.40
CA LEU A 145 7.67 3.09 -15.84
C LEU A 145 6.82 4.33 -15.62
N PHE A 146 7.05 5.01 -14.50
CA PHE A 146 6.46 6.30 -14.21
C PHE A 146 7.55 7.25 -13.74
N GLY A 147 7.92 8.19 -14.63
CA GLY A 147 9.14 8.96 -14.48
C GLY A 147 10.39 8.06 -14.45
N ASP A 148 11.45 8.56 -13.81
CA ASP A 148 12.74 7.86 -13.71
C ASP A 148 12.91 7.09 -12.39
N CYS A 149 11.95 7.21 -11.47
CA CYS A 149 12.07 6.69 -10.11
C CYS A 149 11.15 5.51 -9.79
N LEU A 150 10.05 5.29 -10.53
CA LEU A 150 9.10 4.21 -10.26
C LEU A 150 9.01 3.20 -11.40
N GLN A 151 9.32 1.95 -11.08
CA GLN A 151 9.08 0.81 -11.94
C GLN A 151 8.03 -0.10 -11.30
N MET A 152 7.05 -0.54 -12.09
CA MET A 152 6.04 -1.50 -11.68
C MET A 152 6.06 -2.71 -12.60
N GLU A 153 6.15 -3.90 -12.03
CA GLU A 153 6.09 -5.18 -12.71
C GLU A 153 4.91 -6.01 -12.18
N PHE A 154 4.30 -6.81 -13.04
CA PHE A 154 3.12 -7.59 -12.70
C PHE A 154 3.32 -9.07 -13.05
N ARG A 155 3.01 -9.95 -12.09
CA ARG A 155 3.20 -11.40 -12.19
C ARG A 155 1.94 -12.13 -11.74
N ARG A 156 1.25 -12.75 -12.69
CA ARG A 156 0.04 -13.55 -12.41
C ARG A 156 0.40 -14.99 -12.04
N LYS A 157 0.96 -15.17 -10.85
CA LYS A 157 1.39 -16.46 -10.31
C LYS A 157 1.51 -16.42 -8.79
N LEU A 158 1.71 -17.57 -8.15
CA LEU A 158 2.11 -17.63 -6.75
C LEU A 158 3.57 -17.18 -6.58
N TYR A 159 3.93 -16.70 -5.40
CA TYR A 159 5.27 -16.15 -5.19
C TYR A 159 6.35 -17.23 -5.32
N GLU A 160 6.12 -18.44 -4.83
CA GLU A 160 7.04 -19.57 -4.96
C GLU A 160 7.28 -20.02 -6.42
N GLU A 161 6.37 -19.67 -7.33
CA GLU A 161 6.48 -19.95 -8.77
C GLU A 161 7.28 -18.86 -9.51
N THR A 162 7.72 -17.82 -8.81
CA THR A 162 8.57 -16.77 -9.36
C THR A 162 10.05 -17.13 -9.23
N SER A 163 10.86 -16.63 -10.15
CA SER A 163 12.33 -16.67 -10.08
C SER A 163 12.92 -15.35 -9.57
N LEU A 164 12.15 -14.59 -8.78
CA LEU A 164 12.55 -13.28 -8.29
C LEU A 164 13.56 -13.41 -7.13
N SER A 165 14.41 -12.40 -7.01
CA SER A 165 15.28 -12.20 -5.85
C SER A 165 14.48 -12.00 -4.57
N THR A 166 15.16 -12.09 -3.44
CA THR A 166 14.58 -11.66 -2.16
C THR A 166 14.48 -10.13 -2.15
N PRO A 167 13.28 -9.55 -1.94
CA PRO A 167 13.08 -8.10 -1.93
C PRO A 167 13.62 -7.48 -0.64
N ASP A 168 13.70 -6.15 -0.59
CA ASP A 168 13.89 -5.44 0.66
C ASP A 168 12.65 -5.50 1.54
N VAL A 169 11.48 -5.39 0.91
CA VAL A 169 10.18 -5.33 1.60
C VAL A 169 9.18 -6.26 0.94
N PHE A 170 8.52 -7.08 1.75
CA PHE A 170 7.28 -7.74 1.37
C PHE A 170 6.11 -6.85 1.79
N TYR A 171 5.18 -6.57 0.87
CA TYR A 171 3.96 -5.84 1.18
C TYR A 171 2.73 -6.70 0.91
N LEU A 172 1.94 -6.97 1.94
CA LEU A 172 0.76 -7.83 1.87
C LEU A 172 -0.49 -7.02 2.23
N CYS A 173 -1.26 -6.69 1.21
CA CYS A 173 -2.47 -5.89 1.34
C CYS A 173 -3.65 -6.76 1.80
N ASN A 174 -4.24 -6.47 2.95
CA ASN A 174 -5.30 -7.28 3.58
C ASN A 174 -4.93 -8.78 3.59
N SER A 175 -3.81 -9.07 4.24
CA SER A 175 -3.07 -10.31 4.06
C SER A 175 -3.88 -11.57 4.38
N GLY A 176 -4.77 -11.51 5.37
CA GLY A 176 -5.64 -12.62 5.75
C GLY A 176 -4.88 -13.88 6.16
N ILE A 177 -3.63 -13.75 6.60
CA ILE A 177 -2.77 -14.89 6.97
C ILE A 177 -3.32 -15.67 8.16
N GLY A 178 -4.06 -15.02 9.05
CA GLY A 178 -4.75 -15.64 10.17
C GLY A 178 -6.08 -16.30 9.77
N ASN A 179 -6.56 -16.10 8.55
CA ASN A 179 -7.78 -16.73 8.06
C ASN A 179 -7.48 -18.14 7.54
N GLU A 180 -8.11 -19.15 8.13
CA GLU A 180 -7.89 -20.57 7.81
C GLU A 180 -8.10 -20.90 6.32
N PHE A 181 -9.01 -20.21 5.63
CA PHE A 181 -9.28 -20.43 4.22
C PHE A 181 -8.22 -19.84 3.28
N GLU A 182 -7.67 -18.68 3.62
CA GLU A 182 -6.66 -17.97 2.81
C GLU A 182 -5.23 -18.44 3.14
N ASN A 183 -4.99 -18.89 4.39
CA ASN A 183 -3.70 -19.39 4.86
C ASN A 183 -3.21 -20.57 4.01
N GLY A 184 -4.08 -21.56 3.75
CA GLY A 184 -3.70 -22.75 2.98
C GLY A 184 -3.18 -22.44 1.57
N TYR A 185 -3.63 -21.35 0.96
CA TYR A 185 -3.25 -20.97 -0.40
C TYR A 185 -1.85 -20.32 -0.47
N TRP A 186 -1.46 -19.56 0.54
CA TRP A 186 -0.18 -18.83 0.60
C TRP A 186 0.85 -19.44 1.56
N GLN A 187 0.49 -20.52 2.26
CA GLN A 187 1.32 -21.13 3.30
C GLN A 187 2.74 -21.45 2.81
N LYS A 188 2.88 -21.97 1.58
CA LYS A 188 4.19 -22.25 0.97
C LYS A 188 5.01 -20.98 0.74
N THR A 189 4.41 -19.93 0.18
CA THR A 189 5.05 -18.61 0.04
C THR A 189 5.59 -18.15 1.39
N PHE A 190 4.76 -18.17 2.43
CA PHE A 190 5.17 -17.72 3.77
C PHE A 190 6.32 -18.56 4.31
N GLN A 191 6.12 -19.88 4.44
CA GLN A 191 7.07 -20.78 5.10
C GLN A 191 8.40 -20.91 4.35
N GLN A 192 8.38 -20.92 3.01
CA GLN A 192 9.59 -21.21 2.23
C GLN A 192 10.35 -19.95 1.82
N LYS A 193 9.67 -18.82 1.61
CA LYS A 193 10.29 -17.61 1.05
C LYS A 193 10.38 -16.48 2.05
N LEU A 194 9.28 -16.13 2.72
CA LEU A 194 9.27 -14.96 3.61
C LEU A 194 10.07 -15.21 4.89
N LEU A 195 9.90 -16.37 5.54
CA LEU A 195 10.62 -16.68 6.79
C LEU A 195 12.13 -16.82 6.64
N ASN A 196 12.56 -17.29 5.47
CA ASN A 196 13.98 -17.46 5.17
C ASN A 196 14.60 -16.19 4.58
N SER A 197 13.84 -15.09 4.55
CA SER A 197 14.31 -13.82 4.03
C SER A 197 14.92 -12.96 5.14
N ASN A 198 15.89 -12.12 4.76
CA ASN A 198 16.35 -11.02 5.61
C ASN A 198 15.54 -9.73 5.35
N SER A 199 14.31 -9.87 4.85
CA SER A 199 13.43 -8.77 4.47
C SER A 199 12.58 -8.30 5.64
N VAL A 200 11.90 -7.17 5.43
CA VAL A 200 10.83 -6.70 6.32
C VAL A 200 9.48 -6.94 5.66
N GLY A 201 8.50 -7.42 6.42
CA GLY A 201 7.12 -7.56 5.98
C GLY A 201 6.24 -6.41 6.48
N LEU A 202 5.54 -5.73 5.57
CA LEU A 202 4.40 -4.89 5.87
C LEU A 202 3.12 -5.66 5.58
N PHE A 203 2.31 -5.86 6.59
CA PHE A 203 1.01 -6.51 6.49
C PHE A 203 -0.06 -5.48 6.79
N THR A 204 -1.16 -5.54 6.05
CA THR A 204 -2.37 -4.81 6.41
C THR A 204 -3.52 -5.76 6.54
N SER A 205 -4.56 -5.37 7.29
CA SER A 205 -5.72 -6.22 7.53
C SER A 205 -7.01 -5.48 7.18
N PHE A 206 -8.03 -6.25 6.80
CA PHE A 206 -9.28 -5.68 6.31
C PHE A 206 -10.16 -5.15 7.45
N ASN A 207 -10.04 -5.70 8.66
CA ASN A 207 -10.70 -5.24 9.87
C ASN A 207 -9.89 -5.64 11.12
N LYS A 208 -10.37 -5.27 12.31
CA LYS A 208 -9.72 -5.58 13.59
C LYS A 208 -9.65 -7.08 13.88
N SER A 209 -10.67 -7.86 13.52
CA SER A 209 -10.68 -9.31 13.74
C SER A 209 -9.60 -10.00 12.91
N ASP A 210 -9.47 -9.62 11.64
CA ASP A 210 -8.44 -10.12 10.74
C ASP A 210 -7.03 -9.76 11.25
N PHE A 211 -6.85 -8.53 11.75
CA PHE A 211 -5.58 -8.11 12.34
C PHE A 211 -5.16 -8.97 13.54
N GLU A 212 -6.08 -9.26 14.46
CA GLU A 212 -5.78 -10.12 15.61
C GLU A 212 -5.55 -11.57 15.21
N ALA A 213 -6.22 -12.05 14.16
CA ALA A 213 -5.94 -13.36 13.59
C ALA A 213 -4.53 -13.40 12.97
N ASP A 214 -4.18 -12.38 12.17
CA ASP A 214 -2.88 -12.26 11.51
C ASP A 214 -1.74 -12.20 12.53
N ARG A 215 -1.89 -11.40 13.59
CA ARG A 215 -0.90 -11.31 14.68
C ARG A 215 -0.74 -12.63 15.43
N ARG A 216 -1.84 -13.34 15.70
CA ARG A 216 -1.78 -14.65 16.35
C ARG A 216 -1.05 -15.66 15.47
N ALA A 217 -1.31 -15.68 14.16
CA ALA A 217 -0.63 -16.56 13.22
C ALA A 217 0.88 -16.26 13.16
N ILE A 218 1.28 -15.00 13.08
CA ILE A 218 2.71 -14.62 13.08
C ILE A 218 3.41 -15.08 14.36
N LYS A 219 2.77 -14.88 15.52
CA LYS A 219 3.32 -15.29 16.82
C LYS A 219 3.39 -16.81 16.95
N SER A 220 2.31 -17.52 16.64
CA SER A 220 2.22 -18.97 16.83
C SER A 220 3.17 -19.74 15.92
N LEU A 221 3.42 -19.22 14.73
CA LEU A 221 4.28 -19.86 13.75
C LEU A 221 5.74 -19.40 13.83
N ASN A 222 6.08 -18.55 14.82
CA ASN A 222 7.39 -17.93 15.00
C ASN A 222 7.91 -17.29 13.69
N TRP A 223 7.02 -16.57 13.01
CA TRP A 223 7.28 -16.04 11.67
C TRP A 223 8.22 -14.83 11.64
N GLY A 224 8.72 -14.39 12.78
CA GLY A 224 9.57 -13.21 12.88
C GLY A 224 9.24 -12.41 14.13
N LYS A 225 9.93 -11.29 14.28
CA LYS A 225 9.71 -10.37 15.40
C LYS A 225 8.71 -9.29 14.99
N ASP A 226 7.62 -9.16 15.74
CA ASP A 226 6.76 -7.96 15.70
C ASP A 226 7.62 -6.76 16.14
N ILE A 227 7.84 -5.85 15.20
CA ILE A 227 8.68 -4.66 15.40
C ILE A 227 7.87 -3.36 15.30
N GLY A 228 6.55 -3.46 15.13
CA GLY A 228 5.65 -2.31 15.09
C GLY A 228 4.28 -2.65 14.54
N PHE A 229 3.24 -1.97 15.05
CA PHE A 229 1.90 -2.08 14.52
C PHE A 229 1.10 -0.80 14.73
N GLU A 230 0.10 -0.58 13.88
CA GLU A 230 -0.92 0.45 14.02
C GLU A 230 -2.29 -0.23 13.94
N GLU A 231 -3.01 -0.33 15.06
CA GLU A 231 -4.36 -0.91 15.10
C GLU A 231 -5.37 -0.11 14.26
N ASN A 232 -5.14 1.19 14.14
CA ASN A 232 -5.93 2.10 13.34
C ASN A 232 -4.99 2.81 12.35
N ASN A 233 -4.85 2.23 11.16
CA ASN A 233 -4.08 2.84 10.08
C ASN A 233 -4.70 4.20 9.70
N PRO A 234 -3.97 5.31 9.86
CA PRO A 234 -4.50 6.65 9.58
C PRO A 234 -4.85 6.85 8.11
N MET A 235 -4.24 6.05 7.23
CA MET A 235 -4.47 6.04 5.79
C MET A 235 -5.44 4.93 5.37
N ARG A 236 -6.25 4.36 6.28
CA ARG A 236 -7.26 3.35 5.92
C ARG A 236 -8.29 3.89 4.92
N SER A 237 -8.89 3.00 4.14
CA SER A 237 -9.95 3.38 3.21
C SER A 237 -11.19 3.85 3.95
N LEU A 238 -11.76 4.98 3.57
CA LEU A 238 -13.07 5.45 4.07
C LEU A 238 -14.22 4.85 3.25
N TRP A 239 -13.90 4.14 2.15
CA TRP A 239 -14.90 3.43 1.36
C TRP A 239 -15.49 2.28 2.17
N GLU A 240 -16.81 2.27 2.29
CA GLU A 240 -17.54 1.23 2.99
C GLU A 240 -17.69 -0.01 2.11
N ALA A 241 -17.20 -1.13 2.61
CA ALA A 241 -17.52 -2.46 2.11
C ALA A 241 -18.42 -3.18 3.13
N ARG A 242 -18.95 -4.34 2.73
CA ARG A 242 -19.67 -5.23 3.64
C ARG A 242 -18.97 -6.57 3.71
N ASP A 243 -18.84 -7.10 4.93
CA ASP A 243 -18.34 -8.47 5.13
C ASP A 243 -19.46 -9.50 4.88
N GLN A 244 -19.15 -10.78 5.09
CA GLN A 244 -20.10 -11.88 4.91
C GLN A 244 -21.27 -11.82 5.90
N GLN A 245 -21.08 -11.15 7.03
CA GLN A 245 -22.08 -10.94 8.09
C GLN A 245 -22.84 -9.61 7.90
N ASN A 246 -22.65 -8.93 6.77
CA ASN A 246 -23.29 -7.66 6.40
C ASN A 246 -22.86 -6.46 7.26
N ASN A 247 -21.78 -6.56 8.05
CA ASN A 247 -21.23 -5.44 8.81
C ASN A 247 -20.50 -4.48 7.88
N VAL A 248 -20.54 -3.19 8.21
CA VAL A 248 -19.77 -2.16 7.50
C VAL A 248 -18.30 -2.28 7.90
N VAL A 249 -17.44 -2.39 6.89
CA VAL A 249 -16.00 -2.59 7.06
C VAL A 249 -15.22 -1.67 6.12
N HIS A 250 -13.99 -1.37 6.52
CA HIS A 250 -13.10 -0.42 5.86
C HIS A 250 -11.76 -1.12 5.59
N SER A 251 -11.44 -1.36 4.33
CA SER A 251 -10.21 -2.04 3.94
C SER A 251 -8.96 -1.31 4.44
N ASN A 252 -7.84 -2.05 4.59
CA ASN A 252 -6.57 -1.50 5.06
C ASN A 252 -6.71 -0.87 6.47
N HIS A 253 -7.47 -1.50 7.35
CA HIS A 253 -7.88 -1.00 8.66
C HIS A 253 -6.70 -0.77 9.61
N SER A 254 -5.73 -1.67 9.57
CA SER A 254 -4.55 -1.72 10.43
C SER A 254 -3.30 -2.07 9.62
N SER A 255 -2.14 -1.83 10.20
CA SER A 255 -0.85 -2.28 9.66
C SER A 255 0.02 -2.95 10.71
N LEU A 256 0.83 -3.90 10.29
CA LEU A 256 1.75 -4.68 11.11
C LEU A 256 3.09 -4.80 10.38
N ILE A 257 4.18 -4.56 11.10
CA ILE A 257 5.55 -4.63 10.60
C ILE A 257 6.24 -5.81 11.27
N VAL A 258 6.76 -6.72 10.45
CA VAL A 258 7.44 -7.94 10.89
C VAL A 258 8.86 -7.94 10.35
N SER A 259 9.84 -8.15 11.23
CA SER A 259 11.21 -8.45 10.81
C SER A 259 11.36 -9.96 10.66
N PHE A 260 11.72 -10.41 9.45
CA PHE A 260 12.09 -11.80 9.18
C PHE A 260 13.57 -12.07 9.45
N LYS A 261 14.38 -11.02 9.67
CA LYS A 261 15.78 -11.15 10.08
C LYS A 261 15.86 -11.92 11.41
N THR A 262 16.57 -13.04 11.37
CA THR A 262 16.95 -13.84 12.55
C THR A 262 18.13 -13.22 13.28
#